data_AF-A0AA43HBN0-F1
#
_entry.id   AF-A0AA43HBN0-F1
#
_cell.length_a   1.000
_cell.length_b   1.000
_cell.length_c   1.000
_cell.angle_alpha   90.00
_cell.angle_beta   90.00
_cell.angle_gamma   90.00
#
_symmetry.space_group_name_H-M   'P 1'
#
loop_
_entity.id
_entity.type
_entity.pdbx_description
1 polymer ?
#
loop_
_entity_poly.entity_id
_entity_poly.type
_entity_poly.pdbx_seq_one_letter_code
_entity_poly.pdbx_strand_id
1 'polypeptide(L)'
;MKRRKFFRALMAGGVGAAVTPIIKAAPSLMQEKVKPETNIDVAKSIPRTALSMPGKYPGKVVKVDHAGSIVDGRPSETVAYDMVKECLLKLTGETDLKKAWRQFVGPEDVIGIKVNPIGGKLLSTSHAVTQAIVKQLEEAGIPRERLVIWDRRQENLEDSGFTEANYPGIKISSTECYDENKSYINAEGRYYSEDRIDKAHYLYADVEGEYDAYTIPYMVNGGKNSYFTKICTEEVTKIINVPILKNAGYSITVCMKNLGFGSISNTQRLHTDLWHETCAYVCAFPPLRDKVVLNIADGLIGCFDGGPGANPQFITQYKTILAGTDPVAVDRIAHEVIIKKRIEEGIQKEDRKGSRLFMELADELKLGVSDLDKIDLVELRMDS
;
A
#
# COMPACT_ATOMS: atom_id res chain seq x y z
N MET A 1 17.47 -12.04 -31.30
CA MET A 1 16.75 -12.97 -32.20
C MET A 1 16.89 -14.41 -31.70
N LYS A 2 15.75 -15.12 -31.53
CA LYS A 2 15.54 -16.61 -31.51
C LYS A 2 16.50 -17.48 -30.66
N ARG A 3 16.01 -18.07 -29.55
CA ARG A 3 15.29 -19.37 -29.41
C ARG A 3 16.17 -20.64 -29.56
N ARG A 4 16.38 -21.29 -28.40
CA ARG A 4 15.98 -22.67 -28.02
C ARG A 4 16.59 -23.91 -28.70
N LYS A 5 16.96 -24.84 -27.79
CA LYS A 5 16.93 -26.32 -27.81
C LYS A 5 18.13 -27.02 -28.44
N PHE A 6 18.72 -27.96 -27.71
CA PHE A 6 18.42 -29.41 -27.80
C PHE A 6 19.25 -30.18 -26.78
N PHE A 7 18.68 -31.20 -26.12
CA PHE A 7 19.24 -32.55 -26.22
C PHE A 7 18.12 -33.58 -26.00
N ARG A 8 17.94 -34.41 -27.02
CA ARG A 8 17.06 -35.57 -27.08
C ARG A 8 17.82 -36.79 -26.55
N ALA A 9 17.06 -37.68 -25.93
CA ALA A 9 17.44 -39.01 -25.48
C ALA A 9 18.03 -39.90 -26.58
N LEU A 10 18.88 -40.83 -26.15
CA LEU A 10 19.26 -42.04 -26.88
C LEU A 10 19.02 -43.23 -25.94
N MET A 11 18.16 -44.15 -26.38
CA MET A 11 17.97 -45.48 -25.82
C MET A 11 18.59 -46.48 -26.80
N ALA A 12 19.46 -47.37 -26.31
CA ALA A 12 19.57 -48.74 -26.81
C ALA A 12 20.53 -49.58 -25.95
N GLY A 13 20.02 -50.70 -25.42
CA GLY A 13 20.77 -51.96 -25.36
C GLY A 13 21.15 -52.51 -23.98
N GLY A 14 20.63 -53.70 -23.65
CA GLY A 14 21.41 -54.75 -22.98
C GLY A 14 21.01 -55.13 -21.55
N VAL A 15 20.55 -56.37 -21.40
CA VAL A 15 20.11 -57.04 -20.16
C VAL A 15 21.29 -57.35 -19.23
N GLY A 16 21.15 -57.07 -17.94
CA GLY A 16 22.05 -57.55 -16.89
C GLY A 16 21.57 -57.11 -15.51
N ALA A 17 20.99 -58.03 -14.74
CA ALA A 17 20.52 -57.79 -13.38
C ALA A 17 21.70 -57.39 -12.47
N ALA A 18 21.68 -56.16 -11.95
CA ALA A 18 22.58 -55.73 -10.90
C ALA A 18 21.77 -55.01 -9.82
N VAL A 19 21.85 -55.60 -8.63
CA VAL A 19 21.25 -55.21 -7.35
C VAL A 19 21.23 -53.68 -7.18
N THR A 20 20.04 -53.08 -7.19
CA THR A 20 19.88 -51.69 -6.76
C THR A 20 20.15 -51.63 -5.25
N PRO A 21 21.13 -50.88 -4.75
CA PRO A 21 21.09 -50.50 -3.36
C PRO A 21 19.86 -49.61 -3.20
N ILE A 22 18.96 -49.99 -2.30
CA ILE A 22 17.97 -49.04 -1.78
C ILE A 22 18.79 -47.96 -1.08
N ILE A 23 19.14 -46.91 -1.80
CA ILE A 23 19.54 -45.65 -1.21
C ILE A 23 18.26 -45.20 -0.51
N LYS A 24 18.18 -45.47 0.81
CA LYS A 24 17.26 -44.77 1.69
C LYS A 24 17.50 -43.30 1.41
N ALA A 25 16.56 -42.65 0.73
CA ALA A 25 16.52 -41.21 0.66
C ALA A 25 16.57 -40.75 2.11
N ALA A 26 17.68 -40.11 2.49
CA ALA A 26 17.73 -39.40 3.75
C ALA A 26 16.52 -38.46 3.75
N PRO A 27 15.71 -38.40 4.82
CA PRO A 27 14.71 -37.36 4.91
C PRO A 27 15.45 -36.05 4.69
N SER A 28 15.08 -35.30 3.65
CA SER A 28 15.52 -33.92 3.54
C SER A 28 15.07 -33.28 4.84
N LEU A 29 16.02 -33.02 5.74
CA LEU A 29 15.80 -32.13 6.86
C LEU A 29 15.35 -30.83 6.19
N MET A 30 14.04 -30.59 6.19
CA MET A 30 13.51 -29.27 5.89
C MET A 30 14.15 -28.41 6.98
N GLN A 31 15.21 -27.72 6.60
CA GLN A 31 15.78 -26.66 7.43
C GLN A 31 14.60 -25.70 7.63
N GLU A 32 14.08 -25.64 8.86
CA GLU A 32 13.15 -24.58 9.22
C GLU A 32 13.84 -23.28 8.83
N LYS A 33 13.28 -22.59 7.83
CA LYS A 33 13.87 -21.36 7.32
C LYS A 33 13.79 -20.36 8.47
N VAL A 34 14.93 -20.13 9.13
CA VAL A 34 15.03 -19.18 10.24
C VAL A 34 14.58 -17.83 9.73
N LYS A 35 13.59 -17.24 10.40
CA LYS A 35 13.04 -15.93 10.02
C LYS A 35 14.15 -14.87 10.17
N PRO A 36 14.39 -14.02 9.16
CA PRO A 36 15.40 -12.97 9.25
C PRO A 36 15.14 -12.02 10.43
N GLU A 37 16.20 -11.63 11.13
CA GLU A 37 16.13 -10.67 12.23
C GLU A 37 15.75 -9.27 11.70
N THR A 38 15.05 -8.48 12.52
CA THR A 38 14.70 -7.08 12.21
C THR A 38 14.83 -6.20 13.45
N ASN A 39 14.90 -4.88 13.26
CA ASN A 39 14.92 -3.92 14.38
C ASN A 39 13.52 -3.53 14.90
N ILE A 40 12.51 -4.40 14.77
CA ILE A 40 11.13 -4.09 15.20
C ILE A 40 11.02 -3.76 16.70
N ASP A 41 11.87 -4.34 17.54
CA ASP A 41 11.88 -4.03 18.97
C ASP A 41 12.30 -2.58 19.27
N VAL A 42 13.09 -1.95 18.39
CA VAL A 42 13.37 -0.51 18.46
C VAL A 42 12.07 0.27 18.30
N ALA A 43 11.27 -0.01 17.27
CA ALA A 43 9.97 0.66 17.07
C ALA A 43 9.01 0.45 18.25
N LYS A 44 8.97 -0.76 18.82
CA LYS A 44 8.15 -1.08 20.00
C LYS A 44 8.57 -0.31 21.25
N SER A 45 9.86 0.02 21.38
CA SER A 45 10.39 0.78 22.52
C SER A 45 10.08 2.28 22.46
N ILE A 46 9.78 2.82 21.27
CA ILE A 46 9.52 4.26 21.09
C ILE A 46 8.12 4.58 21.63
N PRO A 47 7.98 5.53 22.60
CA PRO A 47 6.70 5.92 23.16
C PRO A 47 5.68 6.33 22.09
N ARG A 48 4.41 5.99 22.33
CA ARG A 48 3.29 6.36 21.47
C ARG A 48 2.80 7.78 21.79
N THR A 49 2.14 8.40 20.83
CA THR A 49 1.47 9.69 20.97
C THR A 49 -0.05 9.51 20.87
N ALA A 50 -0.82 10.57 21.11
CA ALA A 50 -2.27 10.57 20.90
C ALA A 50 -2.68 10.37 19.43
N LEU A 51 -1.75 10.56 18.49
CA LEU A 51 -1.96 10.35 17.05
C LEU A 51 -1.51 8.97 16.57
N SER A 52 -0.88 8.17 17.44
CA SER A 52 -0.45 6.84 17.06
C SER A 52 -1.62 6.02 16.53
N MET A 53 -1.39 5.23 15.48
CA MET A 53 -2.30 4.18 15.02
C MET A 53 -2.84 3.37 16.21
N PRO A 54 -4.08 2.85 16.19
CA PRO A 54 -5.08 2.93 15.13
C PRO A 54 -5.78 4.29 15.00
N GLY A 55 -5.29 5.33 15.68
CA GLY A 55 -5.86 6.67 15.62
C GLY A 55 -7.15 6.79 16.43
N LYS A 56 -7.98 7.79 16.09
CA LYS A 56 -9.09 8.27 16.93
C LYS A 56 -10.27 7.29 17.06
N TYR A 57 -10.49 6.45 16.05
CA TYR A 57 -11.63 5.54 15.95
C TYR A 57 -11.14 4.08 15.71
N PRO A 58 -10.48 3.46 16.71
CA PRO A 58 -9.99 2.09 16.60
C PRO A 58 -11.11 1.12 16.22
N GLY A 59 -10.84 0.21 15.26
CA GLY A 59 -11.79 -0.82 14.85
C GLY A 59 -13.06 -0.32 14.16
N LYS A 60 -13.25 0.98 13.91
CA LYS A 60 -14.43 1.50 13.20
C LYS A 60 -14.13 1.72 11.73
N VAL A 61 -14.95 1.15 10.86
CA VAL A 61 -14.86 1.29 9.40
C VAL A 61 -16.20 1.71 8.85
N VAL A 62 -16.21 2.73 8.00
CA VAL A 62 -17.39 3.09 7.21
C VAL A 62 -17.19 2.59 5.79
N LYS A 63 -18.19 1.90 5.26
CA LYS A 63 -18.25 1.43 3.88
C LYS A 63 -19.43 2.09 3.19
N VAL A 64 -19.16 2.88 2.16
CA VAL A 64 -20.19 3.52 1.34
C VAL A 64 -20.17 2.91 -0.05
N ASP A 65 -21.31 2.35 -0.48
CA ASP A 65 -21.53 1.88 -1.84
C ASP A 65 -22.44 2.86 -2.59
N HIS A 66 -22.14 3.13 -3.88
CA HIS A 66 -23.00 3.97 -4.71
C HIS A 66 -22.99 3.50 -6.17
N ALA A 67 -24.16 3.10 -6.72
CA ALA A 67 -24.26 2.51 -8.05
C ALA A 67 -23.84 3.46 -9.19
N GLY A 68 -24.15 4.75 -9.05
CA GLY A 68 -23.75 5.84 -9.95
C GLY A 68 -22.30 6.35 -9.78
N SER A 69 -21.47 5.72 -8.94
CA SER A 69 -20.08 6.15 -8.75
C SER A 69 -19.19 5.90 -9.96
N ILE A 70 -19.63 5.05 -10.89
CA ILE A 70 -18.99 4.83 -12.18
C ILE A 70 -20.01 5.14 -13.30
N VAL A 71 -19.63 6.02 -14.21
CA VAL A 71 -20.39 6.40 -15.42
C VAL A 71 -19.48 6.18 -16.62
N ASP A 72 -19.95 5.43 -17.62
CA ASP A 72 -19.18 5.08 -18.83
C ASP A 72 -17.78 4.51 -18.54
N GLY A 73 -17.70 3.68 -17.49
CA GLY A 73 -16.45 3.05 -17.06
C GLY A 73 -15.46 3.99 -16.35
N ARG A 74 -15.87 5.21 -16.00
CA ARG A 74 -15.03 6.20 -15.29
C ARG A 74 -15.64 6.60 -13.94
N PRO A 75 -14.82 6.84 -12.91
CA PRO A 75 -15.27 7.43 -11.66
C PRO A 75 -15.98 8.78 -11.84
N SER A 76 -17.15 8.93 -11.23
CA SER A 76 -17.90 10.19 -11.15
C SER A 76 -17.37 11.06 -10.02
N GLU A 77 -16.88 12.27 -10.33
CA GLU A 77 -16.33 13.19 -9.33
C GLU A 77 -17.37 13.63 -8.30
N THR A 78 -18.58 13.97 -8.75
CA THR A 78 -19.68 14.39 -7.87
C THR A 78 -20.06 13.28 -6.90
N VAL A 79 -20.21 12.05 -7.38
CA VAL A 79 -20.58 10.92 -6.52
C VAL A 79 -19.43 10.54 -5.60
N ALA A 80 -18.18 10.56 -6.07
CA ALA A 80 -17.02 10.32 -5.21
C ALA A 80 -16.93 11.37 -4.08
N TYR A 81 -17.25 12.63 -4.36
CA TYR A 81 -17.36 13.68 -3.36
C TYR A 81 -18.37 13.33 -2.27
N ASP A 82 -19.59 12.94 -2.66
CA ASP A 82 -20.64 12.60 -1.72
C ASP A 82 -20.32 11.32 -0.91
N MET A 83 -19.71 10.32 -1.54
CA MET A 83 -19.27 9.10 -0.84
C MET A 83 -18.19 9.39 0.21
N VAL A 84 -17.17 10.20 -0.12
CA VAL A 84 -16.13 10.60 0.85
C VAL A 84 -16.76 11.42 1.99
N LYS A 85 -17.69 12.32 1.67
CA LYS A 85 -18.42 13.11 2.67
C LYS A 85 -19.17 12.19 3.64
N GLU A 86 -19.97 11.24 3.15
CA GLU A 86 -20.72 10.33 4.01
C GLU A 86 -19.80 9.43 4.85
N CYS A 87 -18.70 8.94 4.28
CA CYS A 87 -17.65 8.25 5.03
C CYS A 87 -17.19 9.07 6.24
N LEU A 88 -16.84 10.34 6.04
CA LEU A 88 -16.33 11.23 7.09
C LEU A 88 -17.40 11.55 8.15
N LEU A 89 -18.62 11.88 7.74
CA LEU A 89 -19.71 12.21 8.66
C LEU A 89 -20.09 11.00 9.54
N LYS A 90 -20.19 9.80 8.95
CA LYS A 90 -20.54 8.58 9.69
C LYS A 90 -19.40 8.07 10.57
N LEU A 91 -18.15 8.25 10.14
CA LEU A 91 -16.98 7.88 10.94
C LEU A 91 -16.92 8.72 12.21
N THR A 92 -17.05 10.04 12.05
CA THR A 92 -16.89 11.03 13.13
C THR A 92 -18.15 11.25 13.98
N GLY A 93 -19.33 10.96 13.44
CA GLY A 93 -20.61 11.31 14.06
C GLY A 93 -20.99 12.80 13.93
N GLU A 94 -20.18 13.60 13.23
CA GLU A 94 -20.48 15.01 12.96
C GLU A 94 -21.55 15.15 11.89
N THR A 95 -22.31 16.25 11.94
CA THR A 95 -23.26 16.64 10.87
C THR A 95 -22.69 17.71 9.95
N ASP A 96 -21.57 18.33 10.33
CA ASP A 96 -20.87 19.36 9.57
C ASP A 96 -19.54 18.81 9.05
N LEU A 97 -19.34 18.88 7.74
CA LEU A 97 -18.19 18.27 7.09
C LEU A 97 -16.87 18.95 7.48
N LYS A 98 -16.88 20.26 7.68
CA LYS A 98 -15.69 21.00 8.15
C LYS A 98 -15.30 20.54 9.55
N LYS A 99 -16.24 20.43 10.49
CA LYS A 99 -15.98 19.88 11.83
C LYS A 99 -15.45 18.46 11.77
N ALA A 100 -16.00 17.61 10.90
CA ALA A 100 -15.51 16.24 10.70
C ALA A 100 -14.04 16.21 10.29
N TRP A 101 -13.64 16.97 9.26
CA TRP A 101 -12.24 17.07 8.83
C TRP A 101 -11.31 17.65 9.90
N ARG A 102 -11.78 18.68 10.63
CA ARG A 102 -11.00 19.33 11.70
C ARG A 102 -10.72 18.42 12.90
N GLN A 103 -11.32 17.24 12.97
CA GLN A 103 -10.91 16.23 13.96
C GLN A 103 -9.58 15.55 13.62
N PHE A 104 -9.14 15.57 12.37
CA PHE A 104 -7.94 14.88 11.89
C PHE A 104 -6.82 15.84 11.50
N VAL A 105 -7.18 17.02 10.94
CA VAL A 105 -6.26 17.96 10.31
C VAL A 105 -6.61 19.45 10.58
N GLY A 106 -5.59 20.27 10.76
CA GLY A 106 -5.62 21.72 11.03
C GLY A 106 -5.07 22.56 9.88
N PRO A 107 -5.26 23.90 9.89
CA PRO A 107 -4.76 24.78 8.82
C PRO A 107 -3.23 24.95 8.86
N GLU A 108 -2.62 24.62 10.00
CA GLU A 108 -1.17 24.63 10.20
C GLU A 108 -0.48 23.31 9.80
N ASP A 109 -1.26 22.24 9.62
CA ASP A 109 -0.71 20.95 9.22
C ASP A 109 -0.25 21.00 7.76
N VAL A 110 0.91 20.40 7.48
CA VAL A 110 1.27 19.95 6.13
C VAL A 110 0.75 18.52 5.97
N ILE A 111 -0.13 18.31 4.99
CA ILE A 111 -0.91 17.07 4.83
C ILE A 111 -0.41 16.30 3.61
N GLY A 112 0.15 15.12 3.86
CA GLY A 112 0.52 14.16 2.85
C GLY A 112 -0.68 13.29 2.44
N ILE A 113 -1.12 13.40 1.19
CA ILE A 113 -2.11 12.50 0.57
C ILE A 113 -1.34 11.38 -0.14
N LYS A 114 -1.27 10.21 0.52
CA LYS A 114 -0.53 9.04 0.02
C LYS A 114 -1.37 8.22 -0.94
N VAL A 115 -1.23 8.49 -2.24
CA VAL A 115 -1.94 7.75 -3.30
C VAL A 115 -1.26 6.41 -3.63
N ASN A 116 -1.89 5.62 -4.50
CA ASN A 116 -1.35 4.36 -5.03
C ASN A 116 -1.41 4.34 -6.57
N PRO A 117 -0.32 4.68 -7.26
CA PRO A 117 -0.28 4.80 -8.72
C PRO A 117 0.33 3.59 -9.46
N ILE A 118 0.73 2.52 -8.75
CA ILE A 118 1.57 1.43 -9.31
C ILE A 118 0.96 0.70 -10.52
N GLY A 119 -0.38 0.66 -10.64
CA GLY A 119 -1.06 0.03 -11.78
C GLY A 119 -1.27 0.96 -12.97
N GLY A 120 -0.67 2.15 -12.94
CA GLY A 120 -0.82 3.18 -13.97
C GLY A 120 -2.27 3.64 -14.12
N LYS A 121 -2.60 4.17 -15.31
CA LYS A 121 -3.94 4.72 -15.63
C LYS A 121 -5.10 3.73 -15.44
N LEU A 122 -4.83 2.43 -15.49
CA LEU A 122 -5.87 1.40 -15.42
C LEU A 122 -6.23 1.00 -13.99
N LEU A 123 -5.27 1.09 -13.05
CA LEU A 123 -5.42 0.59 -11.68
C LEU A 123 -4.59 1.44 -10.71
N SER A 124 -5.00 2.68 -10.56
CA SER A 124 -4.44 3.66 -9.63
C SER A 124 -5.55 4.31 -8.79
N THR A 125 -5.18 4.94 -7.68
CA THR A 125 -6.11 5.80 -6.92
C THR A 125 -6.79 6.77 -7.88
N SER A 126 -8.10 6.82 -7.86
CA SER A 126 -8.84 7.64 -8.79
C SER A 126 -8.62 9.13 -8.52
N HIS A 127 -8.56 9.90 -9.60
CA HIS A 127 -8.59 11.35 -9.52
C HIS A 127 -9.88 11.84 -8.86
N ALA A 128 -11.02 11.17 -9.08
CA ALA A 128 -12.29 11.52 -8.47
C ALA A 128 -12.24 11.50 -6.93
N VAL A 129 -11.72 10.42 -6.33
CA VAL A 129 -11.56 10.34 -4.86
C VAL A 129 -10.52 11.35 -4.37
N THR A 130 -9.40 11.51 -5.09
CA THR A 130 -8.36 12.46 -4.69
C THR A 130 -8.86 13.92 -4.73
N GLN A 131 -9.56 14.32 -5.80
CA GLN A 131 -10.16 15.65 -5.94
C GLN A 131 -11.27 15.87 -4.90
N ALA A 132 -12.05 14.85 -4.58
CA ALA A 132 -13.02 14.90 -3.48
C ALA A 132 -12.33 15.24 -2.15
N ILE A 133 -11.25 14.54 -1.80
CA ILE A 133 -10.48 14.82 -0.59
C ILE A 133 -9.93 16.25 -0.62
N VAL A 134 -9.26 16.66 -1.70
CA VAL A 134 -8.70 18.02 -1.85
C VAL A 134 -9.78 19.09 -1.66
N LYS A 135 -10.90 18.98 -2.39
CA LYS A 135 -12.00 19.94 -2.32
C LYS A 135 -12.59 20.04 -0.92
N GLN A 136 -12.79 18.92 -0.23
CA GLN A 136 -13.32 18.94 1.13
C GLN A 136 -12.33 19.52 2.16
N LEU A 137 -11.02 19.30 1.97
CA LEU A 137 -9.98 19.95 2.78
C LEU A 137 -9.97 21.47 2.56
N GLU A 138 -10.10 21.93 1.32
CA GLU A 138 -10.24 23.36 0.97
C GLU A 138 -11.47 23.98 1.66
N GLU A 139 -12.63 23.32 1.58
CA GLU A 139 -13.86 23.73 2.26
C GLU A 139 -13.73 23.71 3.80
N ALA A 140 -12.90 22.81 4.34
CA ALA A 140 -12.57 22.82 5.76
C ALA A 140 -11.62 23.98 6.14
N GLY A 141 -11.09 24.72 5.17
CA GLY A 141 -10.18 25.86 5.32
C GLY A 141 -8.71 25.46 5.35
N ILE A 142 -8.32 24.42 4.60
CA ILE A 142 -6.93 23.99 4.45
C ILE A 142 -6.48 24.41 3.04
N PRO A 143 -5.49 25.31 2.92
CA PRO A 143 -5.07 25.80 1.62
C PRO A 143 -4.27 24.74 0.86
N ARG A 144 -4.34 24.77 -0.48
CA ARG A 144 -3.66 23.81 -1.36
C ARG A 144 -2.15 23.72 -1.15
N GLU A 145 -1.51 24.84 -0.82
CA GLU A 145 -0.07 24.93 -0.53
C GLU A 145 0.37 24.11 0.69
N ARG A 146 -0.59 23.67 1.53
CA ARG A 146 -0.35 22.76 2.66
C ARG A 146 -0.54 21.29 2.29
N LEU A 147 -0.91 21.00 1.05
CA LEU A 147 -1.15 19.64 0.57
C LEU A 147 0.04 19.13 -0.23
N VAL A 148 0.38 17.86 0.01
CA VAL A 148 1.42 17.13 -0.73
C VAL A 148 0.80 15.83 -1.21
N ILE A 149 0.62 15.64 -2.52
CA ILE A 149 0.25 14.33 -3.08
C ILE A 149 1.54 13.58 -3.33
N TRP A 150 1.64 12.36 -2.80
CA TRP A 150 2.88 11.61 -2.89
C TRP A 150 2.69 10.10 -3.03
N ASP A 151 3.72 9.50 -3.63
CA ASP A 151 3.96 8.06 -3.66
C ASP A 151 5.48 7.83 -3.76
N ARG A 152 5.92 6.57 -3.78
CA ARG A 152 7.33 6.23 -3.86
C ARG A 152 7.97 6.65 -5.18
N ARG A 153 7.29 6.44 -6.32
CA ARG A 153 7.88 6.58 -7.67
C ARG A 153 7.33 7.76 -8.46
N GLN A 154 8.23 8.64 -8.90
CA GLN A 154 7.88 9.77 -9.78
C GLN A 154 7.20 9.30 -11.07
N GLU A 155 7.77 8.30 -11.74
CA GLU A 155 7.21 7.73 -12.98
C GLU A 155 5.76 7.28 -12.83
N ASN A 156 5.44 6.57 -11.74
CA ASN A 156 4.07 6.09 -11.54
C ASN A 156 3.08 7.23 -11.27
N LEU A 157 3.48 8.25 -10.50
CA LEU A 157 2.67 9.45 -10.31
C LEU A 157 2.38 10.15 -11.65
N GLU A 158 3.41 10.39 -12.47
CA GLU A 158 3.28 11.02 -13.77
C GLU A 158 2.39 10.20 -14.72
N ASP A 159 2.64 8.89 -14.84
CA ASP A 159 1.87 7.98 -15.69
C ASP A 159 0.39 7.93 -15.29
N SER A 160 0.12 8.03 -13.99
CA SER A 160 -1.23 8.02 -13.44
C SER A 160 -1.87 9.42 -13.42
N GLY A 161 -1.19 10.46 -13.90
CA GLY A 161 -1.74 11.81 -14.01
C GLY A 161 -1.67 12.66 -12.73
N PHE A 162 -0.96 12.22 -11.70
CA PHE A 162 -0.68 13.03 -10.52
C PHE A 162 0.49 13.97 -10.80
N THR A 163 0.19 15.08 -11.47
CA THR A 163 1.15 16.12 -11.86
C THR A 163 0.71 17.48 -11.34
N GLU A 164 1.66 18.42 -11.21
CA GLU A 164 1.33 19.80 -10.82
C GLU A 164 0.37 20.48 -11.79
N ALA A 165 0.41 20.11 -13.08
CA ALA A 165 -0.52 20.61 -14.08
C ALA A 165 -1.98 20.19 -13.79
N ASN A 166 -2.20 18.96 -13.31
CA ASN A 166 -3.53 18.46 -12.96
C ASN A 166 -3.95 18.85 -11.53
N TYR A 167 -2.99 19.23 -10.68
CA TYR A 167 -3.20 19.62 -9.28
C TYR A 167 -2.52 20.97 -8.98
N PRO A 168 -2.95 22.07 -9.62
CA PRO A 168 -2.30 23.37 -9.44
C PRO A 168 -2.38 23.82 -7.98
N GLY A 169 -1.25 24.32 -7.47
CA GLY A 169 -1.11 24.79 -6.08
C GLY A 169 -0.88 23.68 -5.05
N ILE A 170 -0.83 22.40 -5.47
CA ILE A 170 -0.52 21.25 -4.60
C ILE A 170 0.84 20.71 -4.99
N LYS A 171 1.70 20.43 -4.00
CA LYS A 171 3.01 19.84 -4.27
C LYS A 171 2.84 18.36 -4.64
N ILE A 172 3.52 17.92 -5.71
CA ILE A 172 3.67 16.50 -6.04
C ILE A 172 5.05 16.04 -5.60
N SER A 173 5.12 14.99 -4.77
CA SER A 173 6.39 14.53 -4.20
C SER A 173 6.60 13.02 -4.37
N SER A 174 7.85 12.62 -4.57
CA SER A 174 8.27 11.23 -4.71
C SER A 174 9.63 10.99 -4.06
N THR A 175 9.90 9.74 -3.69
CA THR A 175 11.21 9.37 -3.11
C THR A 175 12.19 8.94 -4.20
N GLU A 176 11.73 8.05 -5.08
CA GLU A 176 12.43 7.61 -6.29
C GLU A 176 12.12 8.61 -7.40
N CYS A 177 13.13 9.41 -7.79
CA CYS A 177 12.96 10.55 -8.69
C CYS A 177 14.08 10.67 -9.72
N TYR A 178 13.83 11.47 -10.75
CA TYR A 178 14.77 11.82 -11.81
C TYR A 178 14.63 13.29 -12.19
N ASP A 179 15.58 13.79 -12.98
CA ASP A 179 15.52 15.12 -13.57
C ASP A 179 14.65 15.18 -14.85
N GLU A 180 14.57 16.37 -15.45
CA GLU A 180 13.82 16.63 -16.67
C GLU A 180 14.24 15.76 -17.88
N ASN A 181 15.46 15.24 -17.89
CA ASN A 181 15.98 14.35 -18.93
C ASN A 181 15.78 12.86 -18.59
N LYS A 182 14.99 12.56 -17.55
CA LYS A 182 14.77 11.22 -17.01
C LYS A 182 16.07 10.55 -16.50
N SER A 183 17.08 11.35 -16.13
CA SER A 183 18.26 10.83 -15.44
C SER A 183 18.01 10.72 -13.95
N TYR A 184 18.31 9.56 -13.37
CA TYR A 184 18.26 9.35 -11.92
C TYR A 184 19.51 9.86 -11.19
N ILE A 185 20.56 10.20 -11.93
CA ILE A 185 21.88 10.56 -11.42
C ILE A 185 22.15 12.03 -11.72
N ASN A 186 22.68 12.74 -10.73
CA ASN A 186 23.05 14.15 -10.83
C ASN A 186 24.46 14.35 -11.44
N ALA A 187 24.88 15.60 -11.60
CA ALA A 187 26.18 15.94 -12.19
C ALA A 187 27.39 15.40 -11.40
N GLU A 188 27.23 15.12 -10.10
CA GLU A 188 28.27 14.54 -9.25
C GLU A 188 28.28 13.01 -9.25
N GLY A 189 27.41 12.36 -10.01
CA GLY A 189 27.34 10.90 -10.08
C GLY A 189 26.55 10.25 -8.93
N ARG A 190 25.76 11.02 -8.16
CA ARG A 190 24.90 10.51 -7.07
C ARG A 190 23.44 10.42 -7.51
N TYR A 191 22.67 9.51 -6.92
CA TYR A 191 21.24 9.45 -7.20
C TYR A 191 20.51 10.61 -6.54
N TYR A 192 19.63 11.30 -7.27
CA TYR A 192 18.77 12.35 -6.69
C TYR A 192 17.96 11.82 -5.49
N SER A 193 17.54 10.56 -5.56
CA SER A 193 16.76 9.89 -4.52
C SER A 193 17.51 9.70 -3.20
N GLU A 194 18.86 9.70 -3.20
CA GLU A 194 19.66 9.59 -1.97
C GLU A 194 19.42 10.77 -1.03
N ASP A 195 19.19 11.96 -1.58
CA ASP A 195 18.91 13.16 -0.79
C ASP A 195 17.47 13.19 -0.25
N ARG A 196 16.61 12.26 -0.70
CA ARG A 196 15.17 12.15 -0.34
C ARG A 196 14.88 11.07 0.70
N ILE A 197 15.88 10.32 1.14
CA ILE A 197 15.76 9.33 2.20
C ILE A 197 16.44 9.81 3.49
N ASP A 198 15.86 9.44 4.63
CA ASP A 198 16.36 9.78 5.95
C ASP A 198 17.08 8.56 6.55
N LYS A 199 18.40 8.66 6.68
CA LYS A 199 19.23 7.55 7.17
C LYS A 199 19.12 7.35 8.69
N ALA A 200 18.58 8.31 9.43
CA ALA A 200 18.35 8.18 10.87
C ALA A 200 17.10 7.34 11.20
N HIS A 201 16.18 7.23 10.24
CA HIS A 201 14.95 6.44 10.37
C HIS A 201 14.97 5.28 9.40
N TYR A 202 15.05 4.04 9.90
CA TYR A 202 15.17 2.85 9.04
C TYR A 202 14.53 1.58 9.63
N LEU A 203 14.08 0.72 8.71
CA LEU A 203 13.88 -0.69 8.97
C LEU A 203 15.18 -1.43 8.62
N TYR A 204 15.79 -2.07 9.61
CA TYR A 204 16.83 -3.06 9.41
C TYR A 204 16.18 -4.44 9.28
N ALA A 205 16.69 -5.23 8.34
CA ALA A 205 16.38 -6.64 8.21
C ALA A 205 17.64 -7.41 7.81
N ASP A 206 17.86 -8.59 8.37
CA ASP A 206 18.98 -9.46 8.02
C ASP A 206 18.77 -10.18 6.67
N VAL A 207 18.45 -9.38 5.66
CA VAL A 207 18.31 -9.76 4.26
C VAL A 207 19.05 -8.68 3.47
N GLU A 208 20.07 -9.10 2.75
CA GLU A 208 20.91 -8.20 1.96
C GLU A 208 20.32 -7.96 0.58
N GLY A 209 20.27 -6.70 0.15
CA GLY A 209 19.85 -6.30 -1.20
C GLY A 209 21.05 -5.79 -1.99
N GLU A 210 21.40 -6.47 -3.07
CA GLU A 210 22.36 -6.00 -4.06
C GLU A 210 21.64 -5.85 -5.40
N TYR A 211 21.88 -4.72 -6.09
CA TYR A 211 21.13 -4.35 -7.28
C TYR A 211 22.05 -3.90 -8.40
N ASP A 212 21.68 -4.25 -9.63
CA ASP A 212 22.34 -3.73 -10.82
C ASP A 212 22.00 -2.25 -11.06
N ALA A 213 22.70 -1.63 -12.02
CA ALA A 213 22.52 -0.24 -12.39
C ALA A 213 21.10 0.09 -12.90
N TYR A 214 20.35 -0.91 -13.37
CA TYR A 214 18.98 -0.74 -13.84
C TYR A 214 18.00 -0.67 -12.67
N THR A 215 18.23 -1.48 -11.63
CA THR A 215 17.30 -1.66 -10.51
C THR A 215 17.56 -0.69 -9.37
N ILE A 216 18.83 -0.32 -9.13
CA ILE A 216 19.22 0.53 -8.01
C ILE A 216 18.51 1.90 -7.97
N PRO A 217 18.17 2.59 -9.08
CA PRO A 217 17.44 3.86 -9.00
C PRO A 217 16.05 3.72 -8.37
N TYR A 218 15.45 2.53 -8.49
CA TYR A 218 14.17 2.18 -7.90
C TYR A 218 14.29 1.63 -6.47
N MET A 219 15.51 1.43 -5.98
CA MET A 219 15.79 0.96 -4.62
C MET A 219 16.50 2.02 -3.77
N VAL A 220 17.12 3.01 -4.40
CA VAL A 220 17.93 4.11 -3.82
C VAL A 220 19.22 3.64 -3.16
N ASN A 221 19.20 2.50 -2.46
CA ASN A 221 20.36 1.92 -1.79
C ASN A 221 20.31 0.38 -1.78
N GLY A 222 21.49 -0.23 -1.64
CA GLY A 222 21.64 -1.65 -1.32
C GLY A 222 21.81 -1.91 0.18
N GLY A 223 22.29 -3.11 0.51
CA GLY A 223 22.57 -3.56 1.87
C GLY A 223 21.31 -3.99 2.63
N LYS A 224 21.38 -3.95 3.96
CA LYS A 224 20.37 -4.49 4.89
C LYS A 224 19.37 -3.47 5.42
N ASN A 225 19.53 -2.19 5.08
CA ASN A 225 18.68 -1.09 5.57
C ASN A 225 17.69 -0.61 4.50
N SER A 226 16.48 -0.32 4.96
CA SER A 226 15.43 0.40 4.25
C SER A 226 15.18 1.72 4.96
N TYR A 227 15.49 2.83 4.32
CA TYR A 227 15.42 4.17 4.91
C TYR A 227 14.06 4.81 4.62
N PHE A 228 13.49 5.51 5.61
CA PHE A 228 12.22 6.21 5.42
C PHE A 228 12.39 7.40 4.46
N THR A 229 11.35 7.68 3.70
CA THR A 229 11.28 8.90 2.90
C THR A 229 11.26 10.15 3.78
N LYS A 230 12.00 11.18 3.39
CA LYS A 230 11.95 12.50 4.04
C LYS A 230 10.59 13.17 3.95
N ILE A 231 9.75 12.74 3.01
CA ILE A 231 8.34 13.16 2.96
C ILE A 231 7.67 12.85 4.32
N CYS A 232 7.92 11.67 4.88
CA CYS A 232 7.33 11.23 6.15
C CYS A 232 8.10 11.70 7.37
N THR A 233 9.42 11.90 7.31
CA THR A 233 10.20 12.30 8.48
C THR A 233 10.27 13.81 8.67
N GLU A 234 10.42 14.58 7.59
CA GLU A 234 10.73 16.01 7.62
C GLU A 234 9.60 16.90 7.05
N GLU A 235 8.87 16.44 6.04
CA GLU A 235 7.96 17.31 5.28
C GLU A 235 6.53 17.36 5.84
N VAL A 236 5.87 16.20 5.96
CA VAL A 236 4.46 16.14 6.34
C VAL A 236 4.28 15.99 7.84
N THR A 237 3.23 16.63 8.35
CA THR A 237 2.81 16.55 9.76
C THR A 237 1.67 15.55 9.95
N LYS A 238 0.87 15.31 8.90
CA LYS A 238 -0.28 14.41 8.86
C LYS A 238 -0.28 13.63 7.55
N ILE A 239 -0.74 12.39 7.59
CA ILE A 239 -0.88 11.54 6.41
C ILE A 239 -2.34 11.08 6.30
N ILE A 240 -2.93 11.32 5.13
CA ILE A 240 -4.17 10.69 4.68
C ILE A 240 -3.77 9.63 3.66
N ASN A 241 -4.00 8.37 3.99
CA ASN A 241 -3.65 7.23 3.14
C ASN A 241 -4.80 6.91 2.19
N VAL A 242 -4.55 6.90 0.89
CA VAL A 242 -5.58 6.70 -0.15
C VAL A 242 -5.23 5.52 -1.06
N PRO A 243 -5.23 4.28 -0.54
CA PRO A 243 -4.91 3.09 -1.31
C PRO A 243 -6.07 2.71 -2.25
N ILE A 244 -5.82 1.73 -3.12
CA ILE A 244 -6.87 1.10 -3.94
C ILE A 244 -7.18 -0.31 -3.46
N LEU A 245 -8.44 -0.73 -3.60
CA LEU A 245 -8.91 -2.10 -3.36
C LEU A 245 -8.30 -3.06 -4.40
N LYS A 246 -7.15 -3.65 -4.06
CA LYS A 246 -6.46 -4.62 -4.91
C LYS A 246 -5.74 -5.73 -4.16
N ASN A 247 -5.58 -6.86 -4.85
CA ASN A 247 -4.80 -8.00 -4.37
C ASN A 247 -3.29 -7.87 -4.64
N ALA A 248 -2.50 -8.72 -3.99
CA ALA A 248 -1.21 -9.18 -4.50
C ALA A 248 -0.96 -10.61 -4.04
N GLY A 249 -0.66 -11.50 -5.00
CA GLY A 249 -0.66 -12.94 -4.72
C GLY A 249 -2.00 -13.34 -4.12
N TYR A 250 -1.99 -14.11 -3.03
CA TYR A 250 -3.20 -14.52 -2.33
C TYR A 250 -3.70 -13.51 -1.28
N SER A 251 -2.95 -12.44 -0.99
CA SER A 251 -3.28 -11.40 -0.01
C SER A 251 -3.71 -10.09 -0.70
N ILE A 252 -3.79 -8.99 0.05
CA ILE A 252 -4.19 -7.65 -0.42
C ILE A 252 -3.06 -6.62 -0.24
N THR A 253 -3.20 -5.43 -0.83
CA THR A 253 -2.17 -4.38 -0.75
C THR A 253 -2.66 -3.00 -0.34
N VAL A 254 -3.81 -2.94 0.35
CA VAL A 254 -4.59 -1.73 0.58
C VAL A 254 -3.87 -0.75 1.54
N CYS A 255 -4.25 -0.58 2.79
CA CYS A 255 -3.68 0.42 3.71
C CYS A 255 -2.23 0.12 4.12
N MET A 256 -2.00 -0.99 4.83
CA MET A 256 -0.71 -1.26 5.48
C MET A 256 0.41 -1.45 4.47
N LYS A 257 0.12 -2.09 3.33
CA LYS A 257 1.12 -2.24 2.26
C LYS A 257 1.38 -0.94 1.50
N ASN A 258 0.36 -0.13 1.21
CA ASN A 258 0.54 1.17 0.54
C ASN A 258 1.42 2.11 1.37
N LEU A 259 1.30 2.04 2.71
CA LEU A 259 2.16 2.76 3.65
C LEU A 259 3.54 2.11 3.76
N GLY A 260 3.61 0.85 4.17
CA GLY A 260 4.86 0.15 4.48
C GLY A 260 5.82 0.15 3.29
N PHE A 261 5.43 -0.47 2.17
CA PHE A 261 6.31 -0.52 0.99
C PHE A 261 6.43 0.83 0.27
N GLY A 262 5.48 1.74 0.45
CA GLY A 262 5.47 3.05 -0.21
C GLY A 262 6.34 4.11 0.46
N SER A 263 6.79 3.89 1.70
CA SER A 263 7.44 4.93 2.52
C SER A 263 8.91 4.65 2.84
N ILE A 264 9.46 3.53 2.37
CA ILE A 264 10.86 3.16 2.58
C ILE A 264 11.57 2.79 1.28
N SER A 265 12.89 2.94 1.26
CA SER A 265 13.77 2.49 0.18
C SER A 265 14.11 1.00 0.26
N ASN A 266 14.88 0.49 -0.72
CA ASN A 266 15.48 -0.86 -0.74
C ASN A 266 14.46 -2.01 -0.57
N THR A 267 13.25 -1.84 -1.09
CA THR A 267 12.15 -2.74 -0.71
C THR A 267 12.15 -4.11 -1.38
N GLN A 268 12.84 -4.29 -2.52
CA GLN A 268 12.77 -5.54 -3.29
C GLN A 268 13.23 -6.75 -2.48
N ARG A 269 14.33 -6.64 -1.73
CA ARG A 269 14.85 -7.72 -0.87
C ARG A 269 13.84 -8.24 0.16
N LEU A 270 12.86 -7.42 0.56
CA LEU A 270 11.89 -7.76 1.58
C LEU A 270 10.70 -8.58 1.06
N HIS A 271 10.53 -8.68 -0.26
CA HIS A 271 9.34 -9.29 -0.86
C HIS A 271 9.27 -10.81 -0.67
N THR A 272 10.41 -11.50 -0.64
CA THR A 272 10.45 -12.97 -0.58
C THR A 272 10.16 -13.47 0.82
N ASP A 273 10.85 -12.92 1.82
CA ASP A 273 10.90 -13.51 3.17
C ASP A 273 10.24 -12.65 4.25
N LEU A 274 9.95 -11.38 3.96
CA LEU A 274 9.45 -10.42 4.96
C LEU A 274 8.27 -9.61 4.43
N TRP A 275 7.49 -10.13 3.46
CA TRP A 275 6.41 -9.35 2.86
C TRP A 275 5.36 -8.93 3.90
N HIS A 276 4.92 -9.86 4.76
CA HIS A 276 3.91 -9.58 5.78
C HIS A 276 4.46 -8.69 6.88
N GLU A 277 5.67 -8.98 7.35
CA GLU A 277 6.42 -8.20 8.31
C GLU A 277 6.62 -6.77 7.82
N THR A 278 7.02 -6.57 6.56
CA THR A 278 7.25 -5.22 6.03
C THR A 278 5.97 -4.39 6.00
N CYS A 279 4.83 -5.01 5.68
CA CYS A 279 3.54 -4.33 5.74
C CYS A 279 3.20 -3.87 7.18
N ALA A 280 3.47 -4.70 8.18
CA ALA A 280 3.17 -4.39 9.58
C ALA A 280 4.24 -3.53 10.28
N TYR A 281 5.50 -3.95 10.22
CA TYR A 281 6.63 -3.46 11.01
C TYR A 281 7.01 -2.03 10.62
N VAL A 282 7.01 -1.70 9.32
CA VAL A 282 7.29 -0.34 8.86
C VAL A 282 6.28 0.66 9.43
N CYS A 283 5.00 0.25 9.50
CA CYS A 283 3.94 1.07 10.08
C CYS A 283 4.05 1.24 11.60
N ALA A 284 4.90 0.47 12.29
CA ALA A 284 5.15 0.61 13.72
C ALA A 284 6.14 1.75 14.06
N PHE A 285 6.87 2.28 13.09
CA PHE A 285 7.82 3.37 13.32
C PHE A 285 7.11 4.73 13.32
N PRO A 286 7.58 5.71 14.13
CA PRO A 286 6.96 7.03 14.26
C PRO A 286 6.67 7.79 12.96
N PRO A 287 7.51 7.75 11.90
CA PRO A 287 7.24 8.48 10.65
C PRO A 287 5.89 8.14 10.01
N LEU A 288 5.34 6.95 10.29
CA LEU A 288 4.01 6.55 9.86
C LEU A 288 3.05 6.41 11.04
N ARG A 289 3.46 5.66 12.07
CA ARG A 289 2.62 5.31 13.23
C ARG A 289 1.94 6.54 13.81
N ASP A 290 2.66 7.66 13.93
CA ASP A 290 2.23 8.84 14.66
C ASP A 290 1.68 9.95 13.75
N LYS A 291 1.69 9.74 12.42
CA LYS A 291 1.28 10.75 11.43
C LYS A 291 0.07 10.33 10.59
N VAL A 292 -0.21 9.04 10.41
CA VAL A 292 -1.40 8.58 9.67
C VAL A 292 -2.65 8.81 10.50
N VAL A 293 -3.52 9.71 10.03
CA VAL A 293 -4.74 10.09 10.76
C VAL A 293 -6.02 9.54 10.13
N LEU A 294 -5.99 9.20 8.85
CA LEU A 294 -7.15 8.71 8.12
C LEU A 294 -6.72 7.80 6.95
N ASN A 295 -7.49 6.75 6.71
CA ASN A 295 -7.37 5.86 5.58
C ASN A 295 -8.67 5.91 4.78
N ILE A 296 -8.58 6.16 3.47
CA ILE A 296 -9.71 6.19 2.54
C ILE A 296 -9.36 5.24 1.39
N ALA A 297 -9.78 3.98 1.49
CA ALA A 297 -9.53 2.99 0.44
C ALA A 297 -10.52 3.18 -0.72
N ASP A 298 -9.97 3.52 -1.88
CA ASP A 298 -10.69 3.68 -3.12
C ASP A 298 -11.02 2.30 -3.73
N GLY A 299 -12.30 1.99 -3.81
CA GLY A 299 -12.85 0.83 -4.51
C GLY A 299 -13.77 1.19 -5.66
N LEU A 300 -13.70 2.41 -6.21
CA LEU A 300 -14.51 2.73 -7.37
C LEU A 300 -14.15 1.79 -8.53
N ILE A 301 -12.85 1.64 -8.77
CA ILE A 301 -12.25 0.62 -9.63
C ILE A 301 -11.10 -0.03 -8.87
N GLY A 302 -11.06 -1.36 -8.86
CA GLY A 302 -10.02 -2.15 -8.21
C GLY A 302 -9.71 -3.42 -8.98
N CYS A 303 -8.97 -4.35 -8.36
CA CYS A 303 -8.79 -5.68 -8.93
C CYS A 303 -8.89 -6.76 -7.87
N PHE A 304 -9.49 -7.89 -8.25
CA PHE A 304 -9.64 -9.02 -7.34
C PHE A 304 -8.54 -10.07 -7.54
N ASP A 305 -7.81 -10.08 -8.67
CA ASP A 305 -6.69 -10.98 -8.88
C ASP A 305 -5.61 -10.41 -9.82
N GLY A 306 -4.48 -11.10 -9.99
CA GLY A 306 -3.41 -10.73 -10.92
C GLY A 306 -2.62 -9.46 -10.58
N GLY A 307 -2.90 -8.81 -9.45
CA GLY A 307 -2.11 -7.70 -8.91
C GLY A 307 -0.68 -8.09 -8.49
N PRO A 308 0.18 -7.12 -8.12
CA PRO A 308 -0.18 -5.74 -7.77
C PRO A 308 -0.25 -4.75 -8.94
N GLY A 309 0.21 -5.14 -10.14
CA GLY A 309 0.07 -4.34 -11.37
C GLY A 309 -1.32 -4.50 -12.00
N ALA A 310 -1.63 -3.66 -12.99
CA ALA A 310 -2.89 -3.78 -13.70
C ALA A 310 -2.91 -5.05 -14.56
N ASN A 311 -3.89 -5.92 -14.32
CA ASN A 311 -4.27 -6.99 -15.24
C ASN A 311 -5.74 -6.78 -15.62
N PRO A 312 -6.03 -6.31 -16.86
CA PRO A 312 -7.38 -5.96 -17.28
C PRO A 312 -8.42 -7.06 -17.08
N GLN A 313 -8.01 -8.34 -17.12
CA GLN A 313 -8.90 -9.48 -16.89
C GLN A 313 -9.54 -9.47 -15.50
N PHE A 314 -8.85 -8.93 -14.50
CA PHE A 314 -9.25 -8.98 -13.10
C PHE A 314 -9.63 -7.62 -12.54
N ILE A 315 -9.68 -6.58 -13.39
CA ILE A 315 -10.19 -5.26 -13.01
C ILE A 315 -11.69 -5.34 -12.85
N THR A 316 -12.20 -4.73 -11.78
CA THR A 316 -13.63 -4.71 -11.47
C THR A 316 -14.03 -3.38 -10.85
N GLN A 317 -15.33 -3.08 -10.93
CA GLN A 317 -15.91 -1.89 -10.32
C GLN A 317 -16.59 -2.30 -9.01
N TYR A 318 -15.90 -2.13 -7.87
CA TYR A 318 -16.54 -2.41 -6.58
C TYR A 318 -17.55 -1.33 -6.20
N LYS A 319 -17.41 -0.12 -6.76
CA LYS A 319 -18.32 1.02 -6.53
C LYS A 319 -18.46 1.37 -5.05
N THR A 320 -17.37 1.21 -4.31
CA THR A 320 -17.32 1.34 -2.85
C THR A 320 -16.16 2.22 -2.42
N ILE A 321 -16.31 2.90 -1.29
CA ILE A 321 -15.21 3.55 -0.55
C ILE A 321 -15.24 3.03 0.88
N LEU A 322 -14.07 2.66 1.40
CA LEU A 322 -13.90 2.31 2.81
C LEU A 322 -13.13 3.43 3.50
N ALA A 323 -13.56 3.87 4.68
CA ALA A 323 -12.87 4.89 5.45
C ALA A 323 -12.77 4.53 6.94
N GLY A 324 -11.63 4.83 7.55
CA GLY A 324 -11.39 4.63 8.97
C GLY A 324 -10.06 5.23 9.42
N THR A 325 -9.88 5.46 10.71
CA THR A 325 -8.56 5.87 11.25
C THR A 325 -7.64 4.66 11.42
N ASP A 326 -8.23 3.48 11.65
CA ASP A 326 -7.55 2.21 11.85
C ASP A 326 -7.21 1.56 10.49
N PRO A 327 -5.94 1.55 10.06
CA PRO A 327 -5.56 0.97 8.77
C PRO A 327 -5.73 -0.56 8.73
N VAL A 328 -5.62 -1.23 9.88
CA VAL A 328 -5.73 -2.70 9.97
C VAL A 328 -7.19 -3.11 9.82
N ALA A 329 -8.11 -2.38 10.46
CA ALA A 329 -9.54 -2.63 10.33
C ALA A 329 -10.03 -2.35 8.89
N VAL A 330 -9.56 -1.27 8.26
CA VAL A 330 -9.88 -0.98 6.85
C VAL A 330 -9.35 -2.08 5.93
N ASP A 331 -8.12 -2.56 6.15
CA ASP A 331 -7.57 -3.70 5.42
C ASP A 331 -8.38 -4.98 5.64
N ARG A 332 -8.87 -5.20 6.86
CA ARG A 332 -9.64 -6.39 7.19
C ARG A 332 -10.96 -6.43 6.44
N ILE A 333 -11.66 -5.31 6.33
CA ILE A 333 -12.90 -5.17 5.54
C ILE A 333 -12.60 -5.23 4.04
N ALA A 334 -11.53 -4.57 3.59
CA ALA A 334 -11.09 -4.63 2.20
C ALA A 334 -10.78 -6.06 1.74
N HIS A 335 -10.18 -6.86 2.64
CA HIS A 335 -9.92 -8.27 2.41
C HIS A 335 -11.22 -9.05 2.18
N GLU A 336 -12.24 -8.86 3.01
CA GLU A 336 -13.55 -9.51 2.83
C GLU A 336 -14.18 -9.17 1.48
N VAL A 337 -14.12 -7.89 1.06
CA VAL A 337 -14.63 -7.44 -0.24
C VAL A 337 -13.91 -8.15 -1.39
N ILE A 338 -12.59 -8.22 -1.35
CA ILE A 338 -11.78 -8.84 -2.42
C ILE A 338 -11.96 -10.36 -2.45
N ILE A 339 -11.93 -11.03 -1.29
CA ILE A 339 -12.08 -12.49 -1.22
C ILE A 339 -13.48 -12.92 -1.67
N LYS A 340 -14.53 -12.20 -1.26
CA LYS A 340 -15.89 -12.43 -1.76
C LYS A 340 -15.92 -12.38 -3.28
N LYS A 341 -15.32 -11.34 -3.89
CA LYS A 341 -15.26 -11.21 -5.35
C LYS A 341 -14.48 -12.35 -6.01
N ARG A 342 -13.37 -12.78 -5.43
CA ARG A 342 -12.61 -13.94 -5.92
C ARG A 342 -13.39 -15.25 -5.89
N ILE A 343 -14.23 -15.45 -4.87
CA ILE A 343 -15.09 -16.62 -4.76
C ILE A 343 -16.20 -16.56 -5.82
N GLU A 344 -16.84 -15.41 -5.98
CA GLU A 344 -17.86 -15.17 -7.03
C GLU A 344 -17.32 -15.45 -8.44
N GLU A 345 -16.06 -15.08 -8.70
CA GLU A 345 -15.38 -15.26 -10.00
C GLU A 345 -14.67 -16.63 -10.11
N GLY A 346 -14.80 -17.52 -9.12
CA GLY A 346 -14.23 -18.87 -9.15
C GLY A 346 -12.70 -18.94 -9.06
N ILE A 347 -12.02 -17.86 -8.63
CA ILE A 347 -10.55 -17.80 -8.45
C ILE A 347 -10.10 -18.64 -7.25
N GLN A 348 -10.92 -18.70 -6.20
CA GLN A 348 -10.69 -19.54 -5.02
C GLN A 348 -12.03 -19.97 -4.40
N LYS A 349 -12.02 -21.00 -3.54
CA LYS A 349 -13.23 -21.52 -2.89
C LYS A 349 -13.53 -20.87 -1.54
N GLU A 350 -12.49 -20.50 -0.82
CA GLU A 350 -12.54 -19.96 0.54
C GLU A 350 -11.31 -19.07 0.78
N ASP A 351 -11.29 -18.33 1.88
CA ASP A 351 -10.11 -17.57 2.30
C ASP A 351 -8.92 -18.52 2.55
N ARG A 352 -7.73 -18.14 2.06
CA ARG A 352 -6.53 -18.98 2.16
C ARG A 352 -5.81 -18.70 3.47
N LYS A 353 -5.43 -19.74 4.21
CA LYS A 353 -4.61 -19.61 5.42
C LYS A 353 -3.35 -18.76 5.13
N GLY A 354 -3.08 -17.77 5.99
CA GLY A 354 -1.95 -16.85 5.86
C GLY A 354 -2.19 -15.62 4.99
N SER A 355 -3.32 -15.53 4.25
CA SER A 355 -3.68 -14.32 3.48
C SER A 355 -3.77 -13.06 4.34
N ARG A 356 -4.09 -13.24 5.63
CA ARG A 356 -4.29 -12.18 6.62
C ARG A 356 -3.10 -11.92 7.54
N LEU A 357 -1.99 -12.64 7.36
CA LEU A 357 -0.89 -12.64 8.33
C LEU A 357 -0.34 -11.25 8.64
N PHE A 358 -0.29 -10.34 7.67
CA PHE A 358 0.21 -8.98 7.93
C PHE A 358 -0.73 -8.16 8.84
N MET A 359 -2.04 -8.41 8.79
CA MET A 359 -3.02 -7.76 9.66
C MET A 359 -2.91 -8.30 11.08
N GLU A 360 -2.73 -9.62 11.21
CA GLU A 360 -2.52 -10.29 12.50
C GLU A 360 -1.24 -9.77 13.18
N LEU A 361 -0.13 -9.68 12.45
CA LEU A 361 1.12 -9.08 12.95
C LEU A 361 0.94 -7.60 13.35
N ALA A 362 0.13 -6.84 12.61
CA ALA A 362 -0.13 -5.44 12.93
C ALA A 362 -0.98 -5.26 14.20
N ASP A 363 -1.94 -6.16 14.44
CA ASP A 363 -2.75 -6.20 15.66
C ASP A 363 -1.91 -6.56 16.90
N GLU A 364 -1.00 -7.53 16.76
CA GLU A 364 -0.01 -7.87 17.79
C GLU A 364 0.82 -6.64 18.19
N LEU A 365 1.20 -5.80 17.21
CA LEU A 365 1.92 -4.54 17.39
C LEU A 365 1.04 -3.36 17.84
N LYS A 366 -0.24 -3.60 18.09
CA LYS A 366 -1.24 -2.58 18.49
C LYS A 366 -1.33 -1.44 17.47
N LEU A 367 -1.26 -1.77 16.20
CA LEU A 367 -1.46 -0.81 15.09
C LEU A 367 -2.93 -0.75 14.65
N GLY A 368 -3.75 -1.73 15.04
CA GLY A 368 -5.18 -1.74 14.79
C GLY A 368 -5.84 -3.07 15.05
N VAL A 369 -7.10 -3.19 14.64
CA VAL A 369 -7.93 -4.36 14.91
C VAL A 369 -8.03 -5.25 13.67
N SER A 370 -7.52 -6.48 13.76
CA SER A 370 -7.58 -7.47 12.68
C SER A 370 -8.71 -8.50 12.84
N ASP A 371 -9.24 -8.60 14.05
CA ASP A 371 -10.34 -9.49 14.40
C ASP A 371 -11.67 -8.93 13.87
N LEU A 372 -12.31 -9.64 12.94
CA LEU A 372 -13.51 -9.16 12.25
C LEU A 372 -14.67 -8.92 13.23
N ASP A 373 -14.79 -9.73 14.27
CA ASP A 373 -15.87 -9.64 15.26
C ASP A 373 -15.73 -8.41 16.18
N LYS A 374 -14.55 -7.75 16.16
CA LYS A 374 -14.26 -6.53 16.92
C LYS A 374 -14.33 -5.27 16.06
N ILE A 375 -14.64 -5.39 14.78
CA ILE A 375 -14.76 -4.25 13.87
C ILE A 375 -16.20 -3.74 13.87
N ASP A 376 -16.38 -2.47 14.20
CA ASP A 376 -17.64 -1.73 14.02
C ASP A 376 -17.74 -1.28 12.56
N LEU A 377 -18.40 -2.09 11.73
CA LEU A 377 -18.65 -1.79 10.33
C LEU A 377 -19.98 -1.04 10.16
N VAL A 378 -19.89 0.21 9.71
CA VAL A 378 -21.05 1.01 9.31
C VAL A 378 -21.19 0.95 7.78
N GLU A 379 -22.22 0.26 7.29
CA GLU A 379 -22.50 0.17 5.85
C GLU A 379 -23.59 1.15 5.41
N LEU A 380 -23.33 1.85 4.31
CA LEU A 380 -24.27 2.73 3.64
C LEU A 380 -24.38 2.34 2.17
N ARG A 381 -25.60 2.27 1.67
CA ARG A 381 -25.88 2.22 0.24
C ARG A 381 -26.59 3.51 -0.13
N MET A 382 -25.94 4.28 -0.99
CA MET A 382 -26.50 5.51 -1.54
C MET A 382 -27.17 5.15 -2.86
N ASP A 383 -28.49 5.27 -2.87
CA ASP A 383 -29.30 5.19 -4.07
C ASP A 383 -29.51 6.62 -4.60
N SER A 384 -29.49 6.76 -5.93
CA SER A 384 -29.67 8.03 -6.65
C SER A 384 -31.05 8.63 -6.46
#